data_AF-A0AAD8NPK3-F1
#
_entry.id   AF-A0AAD8NPK3-F1
#
_cell.length_a   1.000
_cell.length_b   1.000
_cell.length_c   1.000
_cell.angle_alpha   90.00
_cell.angle_beta   90.00
_cell.angle_gamma   90.00
#
_symmetry.space_group_name_H-M   'P 1'
#
loop_
_entity.id
_entity.type
_entity.pdbx_description
1 polymer ?
#
loop_
_entity_poly.entity_id
_entity_poly.type
_entity_poly.pdbx_seq_one_letter_code
_entity_poly.pdbx_strand_id
1 'polypeptide(L)'
;MNICKLFIFNDCLVCGKEKTMDFIYLAWFGSPLRICVGCLDGDLPLDVGVVMIDGVDGRFLLGHPLYTIHLLRFSQRNQQQQTAADPTMVQRLTYRKRHSYATKSNQHRVVKTPGGKLVYQTTKKRASGPKCPVTGKRIQGIPHLRPAEYKRSRLSRNRRTVNRAYGGVLSAGAVRERIIRAFLVEEQKIVKKVLKIQKAKEKTAAKS
;
A
#
# COMPACT_ATOMS: atom_id res chain seq x y z
N MET A 1 43.57 13.09 -41.98
CA MET A 1 42.36 12.92 -42.80
C MET A 1 41.24 12.52 -41.87
N ASN A 2 40.48 13.51 -41.43
CA ASN A 2 39.14 13.81 -41.97
C ASN A 2 38.10 13.00 -41.17
N ILE A 3 37.01 13.55 -40.64
CA ILE A 3 36.43 14.88 -40.65
C ILE A 3 35.19 14.75 -39.74
N CYS A 4 34.87 15.81 -38.99
CA CYS A 4 33.53 16.29 -38.64
C CYS A 4 32.50 15.37 -37.95
N LYS A 5 31.87 15.83 -36.85
CA LYS A 5 30.63 16.65 -36.85
C LYS A 5 29.53 15.93 -37.66
N LEU A 6 28.35 15.66 -37.11
CA LEU A 6 27.33 16.64 -36.72
C LEU A 6 26.12 15.79 -36.23
N PHE A 7 25.50 16.11 -35.09
CA PHE A 7 24.12 16.66 -34.96
C PHE A 7 22.97 15.64 -35.14
N ILE A 8 21.78 15.73 -34.52
CA ILE A 8 21.06 16.81 -33.83
C ILE A 8 19.95 16.20 -32.95
N PHE A 9 19.74 16.77 -31.77
CA PHE A 9 18.51 17.14 -31.06
C PHE A 9 17.25 16.23 -30.94
N ASN A 10 16.69 16.31 -29.71
CA ASN A 10 15.26 16.35 -29.33
C ASN A 10 14.46 15.03 -29.40
N ASP A 11 13.66 14.63 -28.43
CA ASP A 11 13.08 15.26 -27.22
C ASP A 11 12.78 14.15 -26.18
N CYS A 12 13.06 14.39 -24.90
CA CYS A 12 12.26 13.76 -23.84
C CYS A 12 11.83 14.85 -22.86
N LEU A 13 10.68 15.43 -23.19
CA LEU A 13 10.01 16.43 -22.39
C LEU A 13 9.48 15.79 -21.09
N VAL A 14 9.88 16.42 -19.99
CA VAL A 14 9.25 16.46 -18.67
C VAL A 14 9.57 15.32 -17.69
N CYS A 15 10.75 15.50 -17.09
CA CYS A 15 11.04 15.59 -15.65
C CYS A 15 12.20 14.63 -15.30
N GLY A 16 13.48 15.01 -15.36
CA GLY A 16 14.06 16.31 -15.00
C GLY A 16 14.90 16.17 -13.72
N LYS A 17 15.83 15.21 -13.69
CA LYS A 17 17.12 15.23 -12.96
C LYS A 17 17.86 13.90 -13.16
N GLU A 18 18.85 13.93 -14.04
CA GLU A 18 19.96 12.99 -14.09
C GLU A 18 20.83 13.21 -12.85
N LYS A 19 21.18 12.14 -12.12
CA LYS A 19 22.58 11.77 -11.83
C LYS A 19 22.64 10.25 -11.64
N THR A 20 23.18 9.62 -12.69
CA THR A 20 24.05 8.45 -12.76
C THR A 20 24.12 7.52 -11.54
N MET A 21 23.89 6.24 -11.84
CA MET A 21 24.28 5.10 -11.02
C MET A 21 25.78 5.09 -10.79
N ASP A 22 26.21 4.96 -9.54
CA ASP A 22 27.49 4.35 -9.20
C ASP A 22 27.22 3.02 -8.50
N PHE A 23 27.54 1.95 -9.21
CA PHE A 23 27.72 0.61 -8.66
C PHE A 23 29.02 0.62 -7.87
N ILE A 24 28.95 0.61 -6.53
CA ILE A 24 30.04 0.10 -5.70
C ILE A 24 29.53 -1.16 -5.02
N TYR A 25 30.04 -2.28 -5.49
CA TYR A 25 30.00 -3.57 -4.82
C TYR A 25 30.74 -3.45 -3.49
N LEU A 26 30.07 -3.69 -2.36
CA LEU A 26 30.66 -4.26 -1.15
C LEU A 26 29.56 -5.01 -0.41
N ALA A 27 29.66 -6.34 -0.44
CA ALA A 27 28.79 -7.25 0.26
C ALA A 27 29.17 -7.31 1.75
N TRP A 28 28.34 -6.80 2.66
CA TRP A 28 28.17 -7.38 3.99
C TRP A 28 26.96 -6.79 4.75
N PHE A 29 26.08 -7.69 5.19
CA PHE A 29 25.09 -7.63 6.27
C PHE A 29 24.39 -6.30 6.64
N GLY A 30 23.05 -6.30 6.46
CA GLY A 30 22.14 -5.77 7.48
C GLY A 30 21.31 -4.53 7.14
N SER A 31 20.16 -4.75 6.48
CA SER A 31 18.89 -4.02 6.63
C SER A 31 18.89 -2.47 6.68
N PRO A 32 18.45 -1.78 5.60
CA PRO A 32 18.17 -0.35 5.64
C PRO A 32 16.80 -0.06 6.28
N LEU A 33 16.80 0.48 7.50
CA LEU A 33 15.64 1.18 8.05
C LEU A 33 15.49 2.51 7.32
N ARG A 34 14.54 2.51 6.39
CA ARG A 34 14.10 3.65 5.59
C ARG A 34 13.29 4.60 6.48
N ILE A 35 13.91 5.66 6.99
CA ILE A 35 13.19 6.80 7.55
C ILE A 35 13.29 7.94 6.53
N CYS A 36 12.19 8.22 5.85
CA CYS A 36 12.00 9.50 5.18
C CYS A 36 11.78 10.56 6.26
N VAL A 37 12.73 11.48 6.44
CA VAL A 37 12.49 12.76 7.11
C VAL A 37 12.90 13.86 6.14
N GLY A 38 11.94 14.73 5.82
CA GLY A 38 12.02 15.82 4.84
C GLY A 38 10.81 15.74 3.90
N CYS A 39 9.85 16.66 3.90
CA CYS A 39 10.02 18.11 4.02
C CYS A 39 9.18 18.73 5.15
N LEU A 40 9.86 19.41 6.06
CA LEU A 40 9.38 20.65 6.67
C LEU A 40 10.38 21.70 6.20
N ASP A 41 9.96 22.55 5.25
CA ASP A 41 10.69 23.75 4.87
C ASP A 41 10.52 24.77 6.00
N GLY A 42 11.64 25.27 6.53
CA GLY A 42 11.65 26.27 7.59
C GLY A 42 13.06 26.44 8.17
N ASP A 43 13.83 27.29 7.49
CA ASP A 43 14.89 28.17 8.03
C ASP A 43 16.05 27.57 8.85
N LEU A 44 17.25 27.63 8.23
CA LEU A 44 18.53 27.68 8.94
C LEU A 44 18.56 28.88 9.91
N PRO A 45 19.27 28.77 11.04
CA PRO A 45 20.61 29.38 11.05
C PRO A 45 21.68 28.54 11.76
N LEU A 46 22.87 28.57 11.15
CA LEU A 46 24.19 28.74 11.77
C LEU A 46 24.42 28.02 13.12
N ASP A 47 25.02 26.83 13.06
CA ASP A 47 26.31 26.59 13.72
C ASP A 47 26.96 25.33 13.14
N VAL A 48 28.17 25.54 12.62
CA VAL A 48 28.96 24.54 11.92
C VAL A 48 29.68 23.69 12.96
N GLY A 49 29.22 22.45 13.13
CA GLY A 49 29.88 21.43 13.95
C GLY A 49 29.97 20.12 13.19
N VAL A 50 30.94 20.01 12.28
CA VAL A 50 31.32 18.73 11.68
C VAL A 50 32.12 17.97 12.73
N VAL A 51 31.53 16.92 13.32
CA VAL A 51 32.29 15.94 14.10
C VAL A 51 32.42 14.70 13.23
N MET A 52 33.59 14.55 12.61
CA MET A 52 34.04 13.25 12.12
C MET A 52 34.20 12.32 13.32
N ILE A 53 33.67 11.10 13.22
CA ILE A 53 34.06 9.99 14.07
C ILE A 53 34.45 8.86 13.12
N ASP A 54 35.74 8.80 12.79
CA ASP A 54 36.36 7.56 12.33
C ASP A 54 36.55 6.66 13.54
N GLY A 55 35.97 5.46 13.47
CA GLY A 55 36.18 4.45 14.47
C GLY A 55 37.47 3.70 14.19
N VAL A 56 38.53 3.95 14.96
CA VAL A 56 39.43 2.90 15.48
C VAL A 56 40.16 3.47 16.70
N ASP A 57 39.91 2.86 17.87
CA ASP A 57 40.72 2.86 19.09
C ASP A 57 41.23 4.18 19.73
N GLY A 58 40.54 4.61 20.80
CA GLY A 58 41.20 4.78 22.10
C GLY A 58 41.69 6.18 22.52
N ARG A 59 41.06 6.67 23.60
CA ARG A 59 41.46 7.75 24.53
C ARG A 59 41.22 9.19 24.08
N PHE A 60 40.10 9.75 24.56
CA PHE A 60 40.01 11.17 24.88
C PHE A 60 40.02 11.32 26.41
N LEU A 61 41.21 11.62 26.94
CA LEU A 61 41.32 12.34 28.20
C LEU A 61 41.16 13.81 27.85
N LEU A 62 40.12 14.45 28.40
CA LEU A 62 40.20 15.67 29.19
C LEU A 62 38.78 16.22 29.45
N GLY A 63 38.40 16.21 30.73
CA GLY A 63 37.58 17.24 31.38
C GLY A 63 36.11 17.34 30.98
N HIS A 64 35.20 16.81 31.82
CA HIS A 64 34.26 17.61 32.61
C HIS A 64 33.27 16.67 33.35
N PRO A 65 33.25 16.64 34.70
CA PRO A 65 32.70 15.54 35.50
C PRO A 65 31.22 15.68 35.87
N LEU A 66 30.38 16.32 35.04
CA LEU A 66 28.96 16.54 35.39
C LEU A 66 27.93 16.11 34.33
N TYR A 67 28.36 15.62 33.17
CA TYR A 67 27.42 15.21 32.11
C TYR A 67 27.36 13.70 31.84
N THR A 68 28.02 12.88 32.67
CA THR A 68 28.05 11.40 32.53
C THR A 68 27.20 10.67 33.58
N ILE A 69 26.38 11.39 34.37
CA ILE A 69 25.49 10.79 35.38
C ILE A 69 24.02 10.76 34.92
N HIS A 70 23.64 11.52 33.88
CA HIS A 70 22.22 11.63 33.48
C HIS A 70 21.76 10.62 32.41
N LEU A 71 22.66 10.06 31.59
CA LEU A 71 22.29 9.15 30.50
C LEU A 71 22.37 7.65 30.82
N LEU A 72 23.05 7.25 31.91
CA LEU A 72 22.95 5.87 32.43
C LEU A 72 21.71 5.66 33.32
N ARG A 73 20.99 6.73 33.67
CA ARG A 73 19.74 6.67 34.46
C ARG A 73 18.47 6.85 33.62
N PHE A 74 18.57 7.06 32.31
CA PHE A 74 17.40 7.21 31.41
C PHE A 74 17.10 5.92 30.63
N SER A 75 18.13 5.12 30.30
CA SER A 75 17.93 3.90 29.51
C SER A 75 17.45 2.67 30.32
N GLN A 76 17.62 2.66 31.64
CA GLN A 76 17.15 1.55 32.50
C GLN A 76 15.80 1.81 33.19
N ARG A 77 15.19 2.99 33.01
CA ARG A 77 13.87 3.30 33.61
C ARG A 77 12.67 2.82 32.79
N ASN A 78 12.84 2.56 31.48
CA ASN A 78 11.73 2.13 30.62
C ASN A 78 11.66 0.62 30.37
N GLN A 79 12.53 -0.19 31.00
CA GLN A 79 12.43 -1.65 30.95
C GLN A 79 11.88 -2.29 32.23
N GLN A 80 11.68 -1.52 33.32
CA GLN A 80 11.18 -2.04 34.61
C GLN A 80 9.72 -1.68 34.93
N GLN A 81 8.94 -1.20 33.96
CA GLN A 81 7.49 -1.03 34.14
C GLN A 81 6.64 -2.08 33.41
N GLN A 82 7.24 -3.21 33.03
CA GLN A 82 6.45 -4.42 32.76
C GLN A 82 6.42 -5.29 34.02
N THR A 83 5.30 -5.10 34.73
CA THR A 83 4.59 -6.09 35.55
C THR A 83 5.26 -6.57 36.84
N ALA A 84 5.32 -5.70 37.85
CA ALA A 84 5.02 -6.12 39.22
C ALA A 84 3.54 -5.80 39.52
N ALA A 85 2.64 -6.44 38.78
CA ALA A 85 1.22 -6.43 39.12
C ALA A 85 0.97 -7.66 40.01
N ASP A 86 0.66 -7.40 41.27
CA ASP A 86 -0.01 -8.28 42.23
C ASP A 86 -0.83 -9.40 41.54
N PRO A 87 -0.69 -10.69 41.88
CA PRO A 87 -1.47 -11.79 41.29
C PRO A 87 -2.93 -11.75 41.75
N THR A 88 -3.56 -10.58 41.74
CA THR A 88 -5.01 -10.47 41.72
C THR A 88 -5.51 -11.18 40.47
N MET A 89 -6.21 -12.30 40.68
CA MET A 89 -6.68 -13.15 39.59
C MET A 89 -7.48 -12.32 38.58
N VAL A 90 -6.97 -12.19 37.35
CA VAL A 90 -7.67 -11.51 36.26
C VAL A 90 -9.03 -12.17 36.07
N GLN A 91 -10.07 -11.35 35.87
CA GLN A 91 -11.44 -11.85 35.69
C GLN A 91 -11.51 -12.83 34.50
N ARG A 92 -11.71 -14.11 34.80
CA ARG A 92 -11.88 -15.18 33.80
C ARG A 92 -13.24 -15.07 33.12
N LEU A 93 -13.29 -15.46 31.85
CA LEU A 93 -14.48 -15.32 31.00
C LEU A 93 -14.94 -16.66 30.44
N THR A 94 -16.26 -16.87 30.45
CA THR A 94 -16.92 -18.04 29.90
C THR A 94 -17.76 -17.66 28.68
N TYR A 95 -17.88 -18.58 27.72
CA TYR A 95 -18.73 -18.35 26.55
C TYR A 95 -20.20 -18.21 26.94
N ARG A 96 -20.86 -17.18 26.41
CA ARG A 96 -22.27 -16.88 26.70
C ARG A 96 -23.26 -17.68 25.85
N LYS A 97 -22.82 -18.22 24.72
CA LYS A 97 -23.63 -19.03 23.82
C LYS A 97 -23.51 -20.49 24.21
N ARG A 98 -24.54 -21.29 23.88
CA ARG A 98 -24.54 -22.76 24.05
C ARG A 98 -23.30 -23.44 23.43
N HIS A 99 -22.76 -22.89 22.34
CA HIS A 99 -21.61 -23.46 21.67
C HIS A 99 -20.31 -23.19 22.44
N SER A 100 -19.71 -24.24 22.98
CA SER A 100 -18.52 -24.19 23.85
C SER A 100 -17.18 -24.18 23.10
N TYR A 101 -17.13 -24.61 21.83
CA TYR A 101 -15.85 -24.70 21.10
C TYR A 101 -15.41 -23.38 20.45
N ALA A 102 -14.08 -23.23 20.31
CA ALA A 102 -13.41 -22.09 19.69
C ALA A 102 -13.39 -22.18 18.16
N THR A 103 -14.55 -21.93 17.53
CA THR A 103 -14.70 -21.97 16.06
C THR A 103 -14.62 -20.58 15.45
N LYS A 104 -14.36 -20.49 14.13
CA LYS A 104 -14.32 -19.21 13.38
C LYS A 104 -15.62 -18.40 13.48
N SER A 105 -16.77 -19.04 13.71
CA SER A 105 -18.07 -18.36 13.91
C SER A 105 -18.30 -17.89 15.35
N ASN A 106 -17.60 -18.50 16.31
CA ASN A 106 -17.72 -18.21 17.74
C ASN A 106 -16.54 -17.35 18.21
N GLN A 107 -16.14 -16.36 17.40
CA GLN A 107 -15.14 -15.38 17.78
C GLN A 107 -15.79 -14.30 18.63
N HIS A 108 -15.13 -13.90 19.72
CA HIS A 108 -15.66 -12.92 20.67
C HIS A 108 -14.68 -11.76 20.87
N ARG A 109 -15.23 -10.60 21.22
CA ARG A 109 -14.49 -9.46 21.72
C ARG A 109 -14.75 -9.34 23.22
N VAL A 110 -13.69 -9.17 24.00
CA VAL A 110 -13.80 -8.84 25.43
C VAL A 110 -14.18 -7.36 25.54
N VAL A 111 -15.30 -7.07 26.20
CA VAL A 111 -15.81 -5.71 26.38
C VAL A 111 -16.08 -5.48 27.86
N LYS A 112 -15.67 -4.32 28.38
CA LYS A 112 -16.06 -3.84 29.71
C LYS A 112 -17.50 -3.36 29.64
N THR A 113 -18.35 -3.93 30.47
CA THR A 113 -19.72 -3.44 30.67
C THR A 113 -19.72 -2.19 31.55
N PRO A 114 -20.76 -1.34 31.51
CA PRO A 114 -20.87 -0.18 32.40
C PRO A 114 -20.73 -0.53 33.89
N GLY A 115 -21.17 -1.74 34.29
CA GLY A 115 -20.99 -2.28 35.65
C GLY A 115 -19.58 -2.80 35.96
N GLY A 116 -18.56 -2.44 35.17
CA GLY A 116 -17.16 -2.78 35.41
C GLY A 116 -16.76 -4.24 35.10
N LYS A 117 -17.72 -5.12 34.77
CA LYS A 117 -17.45 -6.53 34.48
C LYS A 117 -16.96 -6.72 33.04
N LEU A 118 -15.91 -7.53 32.86
CA LEU A 118 -15.49 -8.02 31.55
C LEU A 118 -16.45 -9.10 31.06
N VAL A 119 -16.88 -9.01 29.80
CA VAL A 119 -17.84 -9.93 29.19
C VAL A 119 -17.49 -10.18 27.73
N TYR A 120 -17.70 -11.42 27.24
CA TYR A 120 -17.63 -11.73 25.81
C TYR A 120 -18.84 -11.21 25.04
N GLN A 121 -18.59 -10.44 23.98
CA GLN A 121 -19.58 -10.12 22.94
C GLN A 121 -19.23 -10.87 21.66
N THR A 122 -20.20 -11.55 21.08
CA THR A 122 -19.97 -12.30 19.83
C THR A 122 -19.76 -11.35 18.67
N THR A 123 -18.66 -11.55 17.96
CA THR A 123 -18.34 -10.82 16.73
C THR A 123 -18.77 -11.62 15.51
N LYS A 124 -19.27 -10.93 14.49
CA LYS A 124 -19.55 -11.57 13.20
C LYS A 124 -18.23 -11.74 12.45
N LYS A 125 -18.06 -12.86 11.73
CA LYS A 125 -16.97 -13.03 10.76
C LYS A 125 -16.89 -11.84 9.81
N ARG A 126 -15.68 -11.34 9.57
CA ARG A 126 -15.38 -10.28 8.61
C ARG A 126 -15.69 -10.76 7.20
N ALA A 127 -16.30 -9.90 6.39
CA ALA A 127 -16.65 -10.23 5.01
C ALA A 127 -15.52 -9.84 4.06
N SER A 128 -15.19 -10.72 3.11
CA SER A 128 -14.47 -10.33 1.91
C SER A 128 -15.47 -9.66 0.96
N GLY A 129 -15.48 -8.33 0.91
CA GLY A 129 -16.39 -7.62 0.00
C GLY A 129 -16.05 -7.82 -1.48
N PRO A 130 -16.73 -7.10 -2.39
CA PRO A 130 -16.73 -7.41 -3.81
C PRO A 130 -15.37 -7.14 -4.47
N LYS A 131 -14.96 -8.09 -5.32
CA LYS A 131 -13.71 -8.05 -6.09
C LYS A 131 -14.00 -8.07 -7.58
N CYS A 132 -13.14 -7.43 -8.35
CA CYS A 132 -13.15 -7.52 -9.80
C CYS A 132 -12.68 -8.93 -10.23
N PRO A 133 -13.40 -9.63 -11.12
CA PRO A 133 -13.01 -10.96 -11.58
C PRO A 133 -11.74 -10.95 -12.45
N VAL A 134 -11.48 -9.85 -13.18
CA VAL A 134 -10.31 -9.74 -14.08
C VAL A 134 -9.05 -9.36 -13.31
N THR A 135 -9.12 -8.32 -12.49
CA THR A 135 -7.93 -7.77 -11.80
C THR A 135 -7.74 -8.37 -10.40
N GLY A 136 -8.74 -9.05 -9.82
CA GLY A 136 -8.75 -9.49 -8.42
C GLY A 136 -8.81 -8.35 -7.39
N LYS A 137 -8.62 -7.09 -7.82
CA LYS A 137 -8.69 -5.89 -6.98
C LYS A 137 -10.08 -5.69 -6.39
N ARG A 138 -10.13 -5.18 -5.16
CA ARG A 138 -11.37 -4.76 -4.50
C ARG A 138 -12.06 -3.63 -5.28
N ILE A 139 -13.39 -3.65 -5.32
CA ILE A 139 -14.16 -2.58 -5.94
C ILE A 139 -14.30 -1.43 -4.95
N GLN A 140 -13.85 -0.25 -5.37
CA GLN A 140 -13.94 0.98 -4.57
C GLN A 140 -15.38 1.50 -4.55
N GLY A 141 -15.75 2.17 -3.45
CA GLY A 141 -17.06 2.78 -3.27
C GLY A 141 -18.18 1.83 -2.83
N ILE A 142 -17.88 0.56 -2.57
CA ILE A 142 -18.86 -0.42 -2.09
C ILE A 142 -18.41 -1.00 -0.74
N PRO A 143 -19.27 -1.04 0.30
CA PRO A 143 -18.90 -1.44 1.64
C PRO A 143 -18.67 -2.96 1.78
N HIS A 144 -17.71 -3.37 2.60
CA HIS A 144 -17.40 -4.79 2.83
C HIS A 144 -18.31 -5.39 3.91
N LEU A 145 -19.50 -5.82 3.52
CA LEU A 145 -20.53 -6.35 4.43
C LEU A 145 -20.89 -7.80 4.12
N ARG A 146 -21.55 -8.47 5.07
CA ARG A 146 -22.03 -9.83 4.85
C ARG A 146 -23.27 -9.85 3.94
N PRO A 147 -23.56 -10.97 3.25
CA PRO A 147 -24.72 -11.06 2.36
C PRO A 147 -26.06 -10.69 3.04
N ALA A 148 -26.23 -11.02 4.33
CA ALA A 148 -27.42 -10.66 5.09
C ALA A 148 -27.58 -9.14 5.30
N GLU A 149 -26.48 -8.40 5.38
CA GLU A 149 -26.47 -6.95 5.55
C GLU A 149 -26.61 -6.23 4.19
N TYR A 150 -26.26 -6.90 3.09
CA TYR A 150 -26.46 -6.41 1.72
C TYR A 150 -27.91 -6.40 1.22
N LYS A 151 -28.84 -6.97 2.00
CA LYS A 151 -30.26 -7.03 1.65
C LYS A 151 -30.85 -5.62 1.46
N ARG A 152 -31.81 -5.50 0.53
CA ARG A 152 -32.48 -4.24 0.19
C ARG A 152 -33.11 -3.52 1.39
N SER A 153 -33.53 -4.27 2.42
CA SER A 153 -34.15 -3.72 3.64
C SER A 153 -33.16 -3.06 4.60
N ARG A 154 -31.86 -3.36 4.48
CA ARG A 154 -30.81 -2.82 5.39
C ARG A 154 -29.95 -1.76 4.73
N LEU A 155 -29.76 -1.85 3.41
CA LEU A 155 -28.94 -0.91 2.64
C LEU A 155 -29.68 -0.39 1.41
N SER A 156 -29.64 0.93 1.26
CA SER A 156 -30.08 1.65 0.06
C SER A 156 -29.29 1.23 -1.19
N ARG A 157 -29.80 1.59 -2.37
CA ARG A 157 -29.17 1.24 -3.66
C ARG A 157 -27.84 1.96 -3.87
N ASN A 158 -27.78 3.27 -3.58
CA ASN A 158 -26.58 4.09 -3.76
C ASN A 158 -25.34 3.56 -3.02
N ARG A 159 -25.50 2.88 -1.88
CA ARG A 159 -24.40 2.26 -1.12
C ARG A 159 -23.95 0.92 -1.71
N ARG A 160 -24.75 0.29 -2.56
CA ARG A 160 -24.47 -1.04 -3.14
C ARG A 160 -23.95 -0.98 -4.57
N THR A 161 -24.12 0.14 -5.24
CA THR A 161 -23.79 0.32 -6.66
C THR A 161 -22.89 1.52 -6.85
N VAL A 162 -22.18 1.56 -7.98
CA VAL A 162 -21.45 2.75 -8.43
C VAL A 162 -22.02 3.17 -9.79
N ASN A 163 -22.22 4.47 -9.98
CA ASN A 163 -22.83 5.04 -11.19
C ASN A 163 -21.84 5.07 -12.37
N ARG A 164 -21.55 3.91 -12.95
CA ARG A 164 -20.81 3.74 -14.21
C ARG A 164 -21.15 2.39 -14.86
N ALA A 165 -20.73 2.18 -16.10
CA ALA A 165 -20.81 0.88 -16.75
C ALA A 165 -20.11 -0.22 -15.93
N TYR A 166 -20.78 -1.37 -15.77
CA TYR A 166 -20.34 -2.50 -14.93
C TYR A 166 -20.00 -2.12 -13.47
N GLY A 167 -20.66 -1.09 -12.93
CA GLY A 167 -20.52 -0.66 -11.55
C GLY A 167 -20.82 -1.79 -10.56
N GLY A 168 -19.87 -2.04 -9.65
CA GLY A 168 -19.99 -3.11 -8.64
C GLY A 168 -19.61 -4.51 -9.12
N VAL A 169 -19.22 -4.67 -10.38
CA VAL A 169 -18.70 -5.93 -10.92
C VAL A 169 -17.25 -5.79 -11.35
N LEU A 170 -16.92 -4.73 -12.10
CA LEU A 170 -15.58 -4.50 -12.64
C LEU A 170 -14.89 -3.32 -11.97
N SER A 171 -13.56 -3.33 -11.91
CA SER A 171 -12.75 -2.17 -11.53
C SER A 171 -12.77 -1.10 -12.63
N ALA A 172 -12.48 0.17 -12.30
CA ALA A 172 -12.45 1.25 -13.28
C ALA A 172 -11.45 0.99 -14.42
N GLY A 173 -10.25 0.48 -14.09
CA GLY A 173 -9.24 0.09 -15.08
C GLY A 173 -9.73 -0.99 -16.04
N ALA A 174 -10.36 -2.05 -15.50
CA ALA A 174 -10.90 -3.13 -16.33
C ALA A 174 -12.05 -2.68 -17.25
N VAL A 175 -12.85 -1.69 -16.81
CA VAL A 175 -13.88 -1.08 -17.67
C VAL A 175 -13.24 -0.30 -18.81
N ARG A 176 -12.21 0.52 -18.53
CA ARG A 176 -11.48 1.28 -19.55
C ARG A 176 -10.84 0.36 -20.59
N GLU A 177 -10.16 -0.69 -20.16
CA GLU A 177 -9.55 -1.69 -21.05
C GLU A 177 -10.59 -2.38 -21.95
N ARG A 178 -11.79 -2.67 -21.44
CA ARG A 178 -12.87 -3.26 -22.24
C ARG A 178 -13.38 -2.29 -23.29
N ILE A 179 -13.56 -1.01 -22.95
CA ILE A 179 -13.99 0.03 -23.89
C ILE A 179 -12.96 0.18 -25.00
N ILE A 180 -11.68 0.34 -24.64
CA ILE A 180 -10.59 0.51 -25.62
C ILE A 180 -10.46 -0.74 -26.50
N ARG A 181 -10.48 -1.94 -25.91
CA ARG A 181 -10.38 -3.19 -26.67
C ARG A 181 -11.55 -3.35 -27.64
N ALA A 182 -12.77 -3.05 -27.21
CA ALA A 182 -13.93 -3.09 -28.08
C ALA A 182 -13.79 -2.12 -29.26
N PHE A 183 -13.41 -0.87 -28.98
CA PHE A 183 -13.18 0.14 -30.00
C PHE A 183 -12.13 -0.30 -31.03
N LEU A 184 -10.93 -0.68 -30.58
CA LEU A 184 -9.84 -1.10 -31.48
C LEU A 184 -10.20 -2.33 -32.32
N VAL A 185 -10.97 -3.27 -31.75
CA VAL A 185 -11.42 -4.45 -32.50
C VAL A 185 -12.40 -4.07 -33.60
N GLU A 186 -13.31 -3.12 -33.35
CA GLU A 186 -14.21 -2.62 -34.39
C GLU A 186 -13.47 -1.85 -35.48
N GLU A 187 -12.52 -0.98 -35.13
CA GLU A 187 -11.68 -0.28 -36.10
C GLU A 187 -10.88 -1.25 -36.98
N GLN A 188 -10.25 -2.26 -36.36
CA GLN A 188 -9.52 -3.29 -37.09
C GLN A 188 -10.43 -4.11 -38.01
N LYS A 189 -11.69 -4.35 -37.62
CA LYS A 189 -12.66 -5.06 -38.49
C LYS A 189 -12.97 -4.24 -39.74
N ILE A 190 -13.12 -2.92 -39.62
CA ILE A 190 -13.38 -2.04 -40.76
C ILE A 190 -12.19 -2.04 -41.72
N VAL A 191 -10.97 -1.81 -41.20
CA VAL A 191 -9.74 -1.84 -42.01
C VAL A 191 -9.58 -3.18 -42.73
N LYS A 192 -9.79 -4.30 -42.03
CA LYS A 192 -9.74 -5.64 -42.63
C LYS A 192 -10.78 -5.85 -43.73
N LYS A 193 -11.98 -5.27 -43.62
CA LYS A 193 -13.01 -5.34 -44.67
C LYS A 193 -12.61 -4.51 -45.90
N VAL A 194 -12.13 -3.28 -45.71
CA VAL A 194 -11.71 -2.39 -46.81
C VAL A 194 -10.56 -3.01 -47.60
N LEU A 195 -9.52 -3.50 -46.91
CA LEU A 195 -8.38 -4.15 -47.56
C LEU A 195 -8.79 -5.40 -48.34
N LYS A 196 -9.77 -6.17 -47.85
CA LYS A 196 -10.32 -7.32 -48.58
C LYS A 196 -11.06 -6.89 -49.85
N ILE A 197 -11.84 -5.81 -49.80
CA ILE A 197 -12.57 -5.27 -50.96
C ILE A 197 -11.58 -4.75 -52.01
N GLN A 198 -10.54 -4.01 -51.62
CA GLN A 198 -9.52 -3.50 -52.55
C GLN A 198 -8.77 -4.65 -53.25
N LYS A 199 -8.30 -5.65 -52.50
CA LYS A 199 -7.66 -6.84 -53.07
C LYS A 199 -8.58 -7.63 -54.00
N ALA A 200 -9.88 -7.66 -53.72
CA ALA A 200 -10.85 -8.29 -54.62
C ALA A 200 -11.01 -7.50 -55.93
N LYS A 201 -11.08 -6.16 -55.84
CA LYS A 201 -11.18 -5.26 -57.01
C LYS A 201 -9.93 -5.32 -57.91
N GLU A 202 -8.73 -5.34 -57.32
CA GLU A 202 -7.47 -5.48 -58.06
C GLU A 202 -7.39 -6.83 -58.78
N LYS A 203 -7.78 -7.92 -58.12
CA LYS A 203 -7.83 -9.26 -58.74
C LYS A 203 -8.82 -9.35 -59.88
N THR A 204 -9.97 -8.68 -59.79
CA THR A 204 -10.92 -8.62 -60.91
C THR A 204 -10.37 -7.81 -62.07
N ALA A 205 -9.72 -6.67 -61.81
CA ALA A 205 -9.12 -5.81 -62.83
C ALA A 205 -7.92 -6.47 -63.54
N ALA A 206 -7.17 -7.34 -62.87
CA ALA A 206 -6.07 -8.09 -63.49
C ALA A 206 -6.53 -9.32 -64.30
N LYS A 207 -7.82 -9.68 -64.22
CA LYS A 207 -8.39 -10.87 -64.90
C LYS A 207 -9.20 -10.50 -66.15
N SER A 208 -9.54 -9.22 -66.29
CA SER A 208 -10.08 -8.57 -67.49
C SER A 208 -8.94 -7.99 -68.31
#